data_AF-A0A971SRF7-F1
#
_entry.id   AF-A0A971SRF7-F1
#
_cell.length_a   1.000
_cell.length_b   1.000
_cell.length_c   1.000
_cell.angle_alpha   90.00
_cell.angle_beta   90.00
_cell.angle_gamma   90.00
#
_symmetry.space_group_name_H-M   'P 1'
#
loop_
_entity.id
_entity.type
_entity.pdbx_description
1 polymer ?
#
loop_
_entity_poly.entity_id
_entity_poly.type
_entity_poly.pdbx_seq_one_letter_code
_entity_poly.pdbx_strand_id
1 'polypeptide(L)'
;MKVNRCLAKYIVLLKDLLDEVNGLLLESLEKEPALEWKERADSILTKMLGEHHPYVLEFLSIEFCTSFLEDFDEIVVEETYRLGLEDARSFLSSLIDELESENTSTPGLMDMESLFAEMSRYVTAYVEDPSMRDRLYSRITRLRDGMISGDISGAEVKNHVENISYLDVGLFERIVPFLTWYYMQRVGFNGASNN
;
A
#
# COMPACT_ATOMS: atom_id res chain seq x y z
N MET A 1 -3.82 -12.24 -12.06
CA MET A 1 -2.57 -11.55 -11.68
C MET A 1 -2.28 -11.85 -10.22
N LYS A 2 -1.11 -12.44 -9.91
CA LYS A 2 -0.66 -12.79 -8.55
C LYS A 2 -0.04 -11.56 -7.87
N VAL A 3 -0.83 -10.55 -7.52
CA VAL A 3 -0.30 -9.35 -6.85
C VAL A 3 -0.99 -9.19 -5.49
N ASN A 4 -0.20 -8.79 -4.48
CA ASN A 4 -0.52 -8.43 -3.09
C ASN A 4 -0.49 -9.46 -1.94
N ARG A 5 -0.27 -10.77 -2.16
CA ARG A 5 0.06 -11.67 -1.02
C ARG A 5 1.52 -11.62 -0.56
N CYS A 6 2.44 -11.17 -1.42
CA CYS A 6 3.86 -11.05 -1.06
C CYS A 6 4.18 -9.71 -0.40
N LEU A 7 3.60 -8.60 -0.88
CA LEU A 7 3.81 -7.26 -0.34
C LEU A 7 3.35 -7.14 1.13
N ALA A 8 2.16 -7.66 1.47
CA ALA A 8 1.71 -7.69 2.85
C ALA A 8 2.66 -8.45 3.80
N LYS A 9 3.28 -9.55 3.32
CA LYS A 9 4.27 -10.29 4.11
C LYS A 9 5.58 -9.52 4.26
N TYR A 10 5.98 -8.80 3.21
CA TYR A 10 7.16 -7.95 3.23
C TYR A 10 6.99 -6.79 4.21
N ILE A 11 5.83 -6.13 4.23
CA ILE A 11 5.51 -5.06 5.18
C ILE A 11 5.61 -5.55 6.62
N VAL A 12 5.13 -6.76 6.93
CA VAL A 12 5.27 -7.35 8.29
C VAL A 12 6.74 -7.53 8.66
N LEU A 13 7.56 -8.13 7.78
CA LEU A 13 8.98 -8.33 8.05
C LEU A 13 9.75 -7.01 8.22
N LEU A 14 9.39 -5.97 7.48
CA LEU A 14 9.99 -4.64 7.62
C LEU A 14 9.57 -3.97 8.93
N LYS A 15 8.32 -4.15 9.38
CA LYS A 15 7.85 -3.66 10.69
C LYS A 15 8.57 -4.36 11.84
N ASP A 16 8.78 -5.68 11.74
CA ASP A 16 9.55 -6.42 12.72
C ASP A 16 10.98 -5.85 12.82
N LEU A 17 11.65 -5.59 11.68
CA LEU A 17 12.97 -4.94 11.65
C LEU A 17 12.95 -3.52 12.24
N LEU A 18 11.91 -2.73 11.94
CA LEU A 18 11.75 -1.38 12.47
C LEU A 18 11.59 -1.39 14.00
N ASP A 19 10.78 -2.31 14.53
CA ASP A 19 10.57 -2.47 15.98
C ASP A 19 11.86 -2.90 16.69
N GLU A 20 12.65 -3.78 16.08
CA GLU A 20 13.96 -4.18 16.61
C GLU A 20 14.95 -3.01 16.66
N VAL A 21 15.04 -2.17 15.62
CA VAL A 21 15.89 -0.96 15.64
C VAL A 21 15.46 0.01 16.72
N ASN A 22 14.14 0.21 16.87
CA ASN A 22 13.61 1.06 17.93
C ASN A 22 14.01 0.53 19.31
N GLY A 23 14.01 -0.79 19.51
CA GLY A 23 14.51 -1.43 20.73
C GLY A 23 15.99 -1.12 20.97
N LEU A 24 16.84 -1.31 19.96
CA LEU A 24 18.28 -1.04 20.05
C LEU A 24 18.60 0.44 20.34
N LEU A 25 17.80 1.37 19.81
CA LEU A 25 17.94 2.81 20.06
C LEU A 25 17.51 3.24 21.48
N LEU A 26 16.73 2.40 22.19
CA LEU A 26 16.29 2.66 23.57
C LEU A 26 17.23 2.08 24.63
N GLU A 27 18.04 1.08 24.26
CA GLU A 27 19.03 0.45 25.13
C GLU A 27 20.37 1.23 25.09
N SER A 28 21.29 0.92 26.02
CA SER A 28 22.67 1.43 25.91
C SER A 28 23.31 0.86 24.66
N LEU A 29 23.84 1.73 23.80
CA LEU A 29 24.18 1.37 22.43
C LEU A 29 25.49 0.60 22.37
N GLU A 30 25.39 -0.73 22.35
CA GLU A 30 26.54 -1.61 22.19
C GLU A 30 26.85 -1.83 20.70
N LYS A 31 28.14 -1.87 20.36
CA LYS A 31 28.64 -2.06 18.99
C LYS A 31 28.18 -3.38 18.37
N GLU A 32 28.37 -4.48 19.10
CA GLU A 32 28.13 -5.82 18.59
C GLU A 32 26.65 -6.04 18.22
N PRO A 33 25.66 -5.70 19.07
CA PRO A 33 24.25 -5.81 18.72
C PRO A 33 23.84 -5.01 17.48
N ALA A 34 24.37 -3.80 17.31
CA ALA A 34 24.05 -2.95 16.17
C ALA A 34 24.55 -3.56 14.85
N LEU A 35 25.77 -4.12 14.84
CA LEU A 35 26.34 -4.78 13.68
C LEU A 35 25.64 -6.11 13.36
N GLU A 36 25.37 -6.93 14.36
CA GLU A 36 24.62 -8.19 14.18
C GLU A 36 23.20 -7.94 13.65
N TRP A 37 22.54 -6.88 14.12
CA TRP A 37 21.25 -6.46 13.60
C TRP A 37 21.36 -6.03 12.12
N LYS A 38 22.35 -5.21 11.77
CA LYS A 38 22.55 -4.75 10.39
C LYS A 38 22.74 -5.92 9.41
N GLU A 39 23.61 -6.88 9.75
CA GLU A 39 23.85 -8.06 8.89
C GLU A 39 22.58 -8.89 8.69
N ARG A 40 21.78 -9.03 9.74
CA ARG A 40 20.51 -9.76 9.69
C ARG A 40 19.46 -9.02 8.87
N ALA A 41 19.33 -7.70 9.03
CA ALA A 41 18.44 -6.85 8.25
C ALA A 41 18.80 -6.91 6.76
N ASP A 42 20.09 -6.83 6.41
CA ASP A 42 20.58 -6.99 5.04
C ASP A 42 20.22 -8.37 4.46
N SER A 43 20.44 -9.45 5.22
CA SER A 43 20.08 -10.80 4.78
C SER A 43 18.59 -10.93 4.49
N ILE A 44 17.74 -10.30 5.31
CA ILE A 44 16.29 -10.32 5.15
C ILE A 44 15.88 -9.52 3.90
N LEU A 45 16.39 -8.29 3.75
CA LEU A 45 16.12 -7.43 2.59
C LEU A 45 16.57 -8.08 1.28
N THR A 46 17.78 -8.64 1.26
CA THR A 46 18.32 -9.38 0.11
C THR A 46 17.46 -10.59 -0.26
N LYS A 47 16.98 -11.36 0.72
CA LYS A 47 16.07 -12.49 0.45
C LYS A 47 14.68 -12.05 -0.04
N MET A 48 14.21 -10.89 0.42
CA MET A 48 12.89 -10.38 0.09
C MET A 48 12.84 -9.76 -1.30
N LEU A 49 13.82 -8.90 -1.64
CA LEU A 49 13.81 -8.05 -2.82
C LEU A 49 14.82 -8.47 -3.89
N GLY A 50 15.85 -9.25 -3.50
CA GLY A 50 16.97 -9.66 -4.35
C GLY A 50 18.19 -8.75 -4.20
N GLU A 51 19.38 -9.35 -4.31
CA GLU A 51 20.69 -8.70 -4.06
C GLU A 51 20.94 -7.43 -4.88
N HIS A 52 20.35 -7.31 -6.07
CA HIS A 52 20.54 -6.17 -6.95
C HIS A 52 19.39 -5.16 -6.92
N HIS A 53 18.45 -5.29 -5.95
CA HIS A 53 17.35 -4.35 -5.83
C HIS A 53 17.85 -2.97 -5.34
N PRO A 54 17.37 -1.84 -5.89
CA PRO A 54 17.80 -0.51 -5.48
C PRO A 54 17.76 -0.28 -3.95
N TYR A 55 16.65 -0.64 -3.29
CA TYR A 55 16.54 -0.57 -1.83
C TYR A 55 17.56 -1.41 -1.06
N VAL A 56 17.98 -2.58 -1.59
CA VAL A 56 19.02 -3.39 -0.94
C VAL A 56 20.37 -2.69 -1.04
N LEU A 57 20.69 -2.13 -2.21
CA LEU A 57 21.92 -1.37 -2.42
C LEU A 57 21.96 -0.08 -1.58
N GLU A 58 20.82 0.60 -1.44
CA GLU A 58 20.68 1.78 -0.59
C GLU A 58 20.88 1.43 0.89
N PHE A 59 20.23 0.37 1.38
CA PHE A 59 20.44 -0.10 2.75
C PHE A 59 21.90 -0.47 3.04
N LEU A 60 22.55 -1.17 2.11
CA LEU A 60 23.97 -1.52 2.22
C LEU A 60 24.89 -0.30 2.34
N SER A 61 24.49 0.83 1.77
CA SER A 61 25.27 2.08 1.82
C SER A 61 25.20 2.81 3.18
N ILE A 62 24.31 2.41 4.09
CA ILE A 62 24.20 3.00 5.43
C ILE A 62 25.43 2.62 6.23
N GLU A 63 26.28 3.58 6.58
CA GLU A 63 27.53 3.33 7.28
C GLU A 63 27.31 3.12 8.79
N PHE A 64 27.85 2.02 9.33
CA PHE A 64 27.90 1.75 10.78
C PHE A 64 29.32 1.93 11.32
N CYS A 65 30.26 2.41 10.51
CA CYS A 65 31.64 2.65 10.92
C CYS A 65 32.18 3.88 10.21
N THR A 66 33.06 4.62 10.89
CA THR A 66 33.98 5.55 10.21
C THR A 66 35.38 4.94 10.25
N SER A 67 36.07 4.92 9.11
CA SER A 67 37.37 4.27 8.91
C SER A 67 38.56 4.93 9.64
N PHE A 68 38.29 5.87 10.55
CA PHE A 68 39.29 6.62 11.33
C PHE A 68 39.26 6.31 12.83
N LEU A 69 38.44 5.35 13.28
CA LEU A 69 38.12 5.11 14.70
C LEU A 69 38.92 4.00 15.39
N GLU A 70 40.08 3.58 14.88
CA GLU A 70 40.89 2.57 15.58
C GLU A 70 41.52 3.10 16.89
N ASP A 71 41.52 4.43 17.13
CA ASP A 71 42.23 5.08 18.27
C ASP A 71 41.38 6.08 19.14
N PHE A 72 40.05 6.11 19.05
CA PHE A 72 39.22 7.11 19.77
C PHE A 72 38.41 6.57 20.97
N ASP A 73 38.09 7.48 21.91
CA ASP A 73 37.28 7.23 23.12
C ASP A 73 35.90 6.61 22.82
N GLU A 74 35.44 5.74 23.73
CA GLU A 74 34.19 4.95 23.70
C GLU A 74 32.94 5.75 23.28
N ILE A 75 32.88 7.03 23.63
CA ILE A 75 31.76 7.96 23.33
C ILE A 75 31.61 8.23 21.82
N VAL A 76 32.71 8.34 21.06
CA VAL A 76 32.66 8.64 19.61
C VAL A 76 32.20 7.41 18.81
N VAL A 77 32.49 6.24 19.35
CA VAL A 77 32.12 4.94 18.80
C VAL A 77 30.61 4.69 18.97
N GLU A 78 30.05 4.99 20.15
CA GLU A 78 28.61 4.91 20.43
C GLU A 78 27.78 5.82 19.49
N GLU A 79 28.23 7.06 19.29
CA GLU A 79 27.56 8.04 18.42
C GLU A 79 27.47 7.56 16.95
N THR A 80 28.48 6.83 16.48
CA THR A 80 28.54 6.33 15.10
C THR A 80 27.50 5.25 14.83
N TYR A 81 27.38 4.26 15.72
CA TYR A 81 26.36 3.21 15.58
C TYR A 81 24.96 3.75 15.77
N ARG A 82 24.79 4.75 16.66
CA ARG A 82 23.51 5.40 16.88
C ARG A 82 23.02 6.11 15.62
N LEU A 83 23.91 6.83 14.93
CA LEU A 83 23.61 7.47 13.64
C LEU A 83 23.25 6.42 12.58
N GLY A 84 24.02 5.33 12.46
CA GLY A 84 23.71 4.25 11.53
C GLY A 84 22.33 3.60 11.78
N LEU A 85 21.97 3.37 13.05
CA LEU A 85 20.65 2.86 13.42
C LEU A 85 19.53 3.86 13.13
N GLU A 86 19.75 5.16 13.36
CA GLU A 86 18.80 6.23 13.04
C GLU A 86 18.54 6.34 11.52
N ASP A 87 19.59 6.23 10.72
CA ASP A 87 19.49 6.21 9.25
C ASP A 87 18.75 4.96 8.77
N ALA A 88 19.08 3.79 9.34
CA ALA A 88 18.40 2.54 9.04
C ALA A 88 16.92 2.57 9.43
N ARG A 89 16.57 3.16 10.58
CA ARG A 89 15.18 3.38 11.00
C ARG A 89 14.43 4.23 9.99
N SER A 90 15.04 5.34 9.56
CA SER A 90 14.44 6.29 8.61
C SER A 90 14.24 5.66 7.24
N PHE A 91 15.20 4.88 6.76
CA PHE A 91 15.10 4.08 5.55
C PHE A 91 13.94 3.08 5.62
N LEU A 92 13.88 2.27 6.70
CA LEU A 92 12.85 1.26 6.86
C LEU A 92 11.45 1.88 6.93
N SER A 93 11.30 3.00 7.64
CA SER A 93 10.02 3.72 7.69
C SER A 93 9.59 4.20 6.31
N SER A 94 10.51 4.79 5.55
CA SER A 94 10.22 5.29 4.19
C SER A 94 9.84 4.16 3.23
N LEU A 95 10.55 3.03 3.32
CA LEU A 95 10.25 1.84 2.52
C LEU A 95 8.88 1.23 2.88
N ILE A 96 8.53 1.18 4.17
CA ILE A 96 7.21 0.72 4.60
C ILE A 96 6.13 1.63 4.04
N ASP A 97 6.28 2.95 4.17
CA ASP A 97 5.31 3.93 3.66
C ASP A 97 5.12 3.80 2.15
N GLU A 98 6.21 3.61 1.40
CA GLU A 98 6.15 3.41 -0.05
C GLU A 98 5.46 2.09 -0.41
N LEU A 99 5.80 0.98 0.24
CA LEU A 99 5.15 -0.32 -0.02
C LEU A 99 3.70 -0.36 0.43
N GLU A 100 3.34 0.33 1.53
CA GLU A 100 1.95 0.50 1.96
C GLU A 100 1.18 1.39 0.97
N SER A 101 1.82 2.45 0.46
CA SER A 101 1.31 3.26 -0.63
C SER A 101 1.11 2.40 -1.87
N GLU A 102 2.05 1.58 -2.32
CA GLU A 102 1.88 0.69 -3.48
C GLU A 102 0.80 -0.39 -3.27
N ASN A 103 0.72 -0.94 -2.05
CA ASN A 103 -0.28 -1.94 -1.70
C ASN A 103 -1.72 -1.36 -1.68
N THR A 104 -1.86 -0.07 -1.36
CA THR A 104 -3.14 0.66 -1.36
C THR A 104 -3.42 1.41 -2.66
N SER A 105 -2.37 1.79 -3.39
CA SER A 105 -2.37 2.52 -4.65
C SER A 105 -2.28 1.53 -5.79
N THR A 106 -3.43 0.97 -6.18
CA THR A 106 -3.52 0.44 -7.54
C THR A 106 -3.47 1.64 -8.49
N PRO A 107 -2.47 1.77 -9.39
CA PRO A 107 -2.34 2.96 -10.23
C PRO A 107 -3.62 3.18 -11.05
N GLY A 108 -4.28 4.32 -10.85
CA GLY A 108 -5.47 4.73 -11.62
C GLY A 108 -6.84 4.41 -11.01
N LEU A 109 -6.92 3.87 -9.79
CA LEU A 109 -8.20 3.71 -9.07
C LEU A 109 -8.19 4.62 -7.84
N MET A 110 -8.98 5.71 -7.88
CA MET A 110 -9.36 6.44 -6.66
C MET A 110 -9.92 5.44 -5.63
N ASP A 111 -9.75 5.71 -4.34
CA ASP A 111 -10.42 4.92 -3.31
C ASP A 111 -11.94 4.88 -3.59
N MET A 112 -12.61 3.78 -3.22
CA MET A 112 -14.00 3.56 -3.60
C MET A 112 -14.93 4.70 -3.11
N GLU A 113 -14.62 5.28 -1.96
CA GLU A 113 -15.40 6.37 -1.39
C GLU A 113 -15.26 7.65 -2.22
N SER A 114 -14.06 7.93 -2.69
CA SER A 114 -13.74 9.05 -3.58
C SER A 114 -14.41 8.89 -4.95
N LEU A 115 -14.43 7.67 -5.51
CA LEU A 115 -15.18 7.38 -6.74
C LEU A 115 -16.69 7.60 -6.55
N PHE A 116 -17.23 7.13 -5.43
CA PHE A 116 -18.63 7.33 -5.10
C PHE A 116 -18.97 8.80 -4.88
N ALA A 117 -18.09 9.55 -4.22
CA ALA A 117 -18.23 10.98 -4.00
C ALA A 117 -18.20 11.76 -5.32
N GLU A 118 -17.37 11.37 -6.29
CA GLU A 118 -17.35 11.98 -7.62
C GLU A 118 -18.67 11.75 -8.37
N MET A 119 -19.14 10.51 -8.43
CA MET A 119 -20.43 10.18 -9.04
C MET A 119 -21.58 10.93 -8.38
N SER A 120 -21.58 10.98 -7.04
CA SER A 120 -22.60 11.70 -6.28
C SER A 120 -22.57 13.20 -6.54
N ARG A 121 -21.38 13.81 -6.63
CA ARG A 121 -21.20 15.22 -6.97
C ARG A 121 -21.70 15.52 -8.37
N TYR A 122 -21.38 14.65 -9.34
CA TYR A 122 -21.86 14.77 -10.71
C TYR A 122 -23.39 14.76 -10.76
N VAL A 123 -24.02 13.78 -10.12
CA VAL A 123 -25.48 13.63 -10.08
C VAL A 123 -26.15 14.85 -9.44
N THR A 124 -25.57 15.43 -8.38
CA THR A 124 -26.08 16.68 -7.79
C THR A 124 -25.95 17.87 -8.74
N ALA A 125 -24.81 17.98 -9.43
CA ALA A 125 -24.44 19.18 -10.17
C ALA A 125 -25.04 19.25 -11.58
N TYR A 126 -25.24 18.09 -12.24
CA TYR A 126 -25.55 18.03 -13.67
C TYR A 126 -26.88 17.36 -14.02
N VAL A 127 -27.52 16.64 -13.08
CA VAL A 127 -28.82 16.00 -13.32
C VAL A 127 -29.93 16.91 -12.80
N GLU A 128 -30.61 17.60 -13.72
CA GLU A 128 -31.65 18.59 -13.38
C GLU A 128 -32.96 17.95 -12.92
N ASP A 129 -33.39 16.83 -13.53
CA ASP A 129 -34.64 16.15 -13.18
C ASP A 129 -34.52 15.45 -11.81
N PRO A 130 -35.30 15.86 -10.79
CA PRO A 130 -35.27 15.25 -9.47
C PRO A 130 -35.60 13.75 -9.48
N SER A 131 -36.53 13.31 -10.34
CA SER A 131 -36.92 11.89 -10.39
C SER A 131 -35.81 11.03 -10.96
N MET A 132 -35.16 11.51 -12.02
CA MET A 132 -33.96 10.88 -12.57
C MET A 132 -32.82 10.86 -11.56
N ARG A 133 -32.61 11.96 -10.84
CA ARG A 133 -31.58 12.07 -9.80
C ARG A 133 -31.75 11.02 -8.71
N ASP A 134 -32.96 10.85 -8.17
CA ASP A 134 -33.24 9.84 -7.14
C ASP A 134 -33.01 8.41 -7.66
N ARG A 135 -33.39 8.14 -8.92
CA ARG A 135 -33.14 6.85 -9.58
C ARG A 135 -31.64 6.59 -9.74
N LEU A 136 -30.87 7.58 -10.20
CA LEU A 136 -29.42 7.45 -10.34
C LEU A 136 -28.76 7.24 -8.98
N TYR A 137 -29.14 8.00 -7.94
CA TYR A 137 -28.64 7.80 -6.57
C TYR A 137 -28.91 6.40 -6.06
N SER A 138 -30.15 5.91 -6.15
CA SER A 138 -30.48 4.56 -5.67
C SER A 138 -29.61 3.48 -6.34
N ARG A 139 -29.28 3.66 -7.62
CA ARG A 139 -28.45 2.72 -8.37
C ARG A 139 -26.97 2.81 -8.00
N ILE A 140 -26.39 4.01 -7.93
CA ILE A 140 -24.97 4.15 -7.55
C ILE A 140 -24.74 3.73 -6.10
N THR A 141 -25.69 3.98 -5.20
CA THR A 141 -25.63 3.52 -3.81
C THR A 141 -25.73 2.00 -3.73
N ARG A 142 -26.67 1.37 -4.45
CA ARG A 142 -26.77 -0.09 -4.49
C ARG A 142 -25.52 -0.74 -5.06
N LEU A 143 -24.94 -0.17 -6.11
CA LEU A 143 -23.67 -0.61 -6.66
C LEU A 143 -22.56 -0.53 -5.61
N ARG A 144 -22.40 0.61 -4.92
CA ARG A 144 -21.41 0.78 -3.84
C ARG A 144 -21.59 -0.25 -2.74
N ASP A 145 -22.75 -0.26 -2.09
CA ASP A 145 -22.97 -1.08 -0.90
C ASP A 145 -22.83 -2.57 -1.21
N GLY A 146 -23.35 -2.98 -2.37
CA GLY A 146 -23.23 -4.35 -2.85
C GLY A 146 -21.80 -4.75 -3.22
N MET A 147 -21.01 -3.84 -3.78
CA MET A 147 -19.60 -4.09 -4.11
C MET A 147 -18.70 -4.13 -2.87
N ILE A 148 -18.97 -3.29 -1.86
CA ILE A 148 -18.26 -3.31 -0.56
C ILE A 148 -18.56 -4.59 0.21
N SER A 149 -19.84 -4.93 0.32
CA SER A 149 -20.29 -6.09 1.11
C SER A 149 -20.03 -7.43 0.42
N GLY A 150 -19.77 -7.42 -0.90
CA GLY A 150 -19.75 -8.61 -1.74
C GLY A 150 -21.14 -9.16 -2.08
N ASP A 151 -22.20 -8.56 -1.54
CA ASP A 151 -23.60 -8.93 -1.77
C ASP A 151 -24.15 -8.26 -3.03
N ILE A 152 -23.50 -8.52 -4.16
CA ILE A 152 -23.98 -8.11 -5.48
C ILE A 152 -23.57 -9.09 -6.58
N SER A 153 -24.55 -9.54 -7.36
CA SER A 153 -24.28 -10.46 -8.46
C SER A 153 -23.71 -9.73 -9.69
N GLY A 154 -22.99 -10.44 -10.56
CA GLY A 154 -22.52 -9.84 -11.82
C GLY A 154 -23.66 -9.41 -12.74
N ALA A 155 -24.79 -10.13 -12.71
CA ALA A 155 -26.00 -9.77 -13.45
C ALA A 155 -26.65 -8.49 -12.92
N GLU A 156 -26.64 -8.30 -11.60
CA GLU A 156 -27.15 -7.09 -10.95
C GLU A 156 -26.27 -5.88 -11.27
N VAL A 157 -24.94 -6.02 -11.21
CA VAL A 157 -24.02 -4.96 -11.64
C VAL A 157 -24.31 -4.55 -13.09
N LYS A 158 -24.41 -5.54 -13.99
CA LYS A 158 -24.74 -5.28 -15.41
C LYS A 158 -26.06 -4.53 -15.55
N ASN A 159 -27.11 -4.93 -14.82
CA ASN A 159 -28.40 -4.25 -14.86
C ASN A 159 -28.30 -2.78 -14.44
N HIS A 160 -27.61 -2.49 -13.34
CA HIS A 160 -27.45 -1.11 -12.87
C HIS A 160 -26.66 -0.26 -13.87
N VAL A 161 -25.56 -0.79 -14.40
CA VAL A 161 -24.71 -0.09 -15.39
C VAL A 161 -25.47 0.21 -16.67
N GLU A 162 -26.21 -0.77 -17.21
CA GLU A 162 -27.04 -0.58 -18.40
C GLU A 162 -28.07 0.52 -18.16
N ASN A 163 -28.79 0.46 -17.04
CA ASN A 163 -29.79 1.49 -16.72
C ASN A 163 -29.17 2.88 -16.56
N ILE A 164 -27.99 2.99 -15.96
CA ILE A 164 -27.30 4.27 -15.83
C ILE A 164 -26.90 4.78 -17.22
N SER A 165 -26.39 3.92 -18.10
CA SER A 165 -26.04 4.32 -19.48
C SER A 165 -27.24 4.84 -20.30
N TYR A 166 -28.45 4.32 -20.03
CA TYR A 166 -29.69 4.82 -20.65
C TYR A 166 -30.17 6.15 -20.05
N LEU A 167 -29.88 6.39 -18.77
CA LEU A 167 -30.37 7.57 -18.06
C LEU A 167 -29.42 8.76 -18.19
N ASP A 168 -28.11 8.55 -18.06
CA ASP A 168 -27.11 9.61 -18.08
C ASP A 168 -25.74 9.11 -18.55
N VAL A 169 -25.29 9.60 -19.71
CA VAL A 169 -24.02 9.21 -20.34
C VAL A 169 -22.81 9.73 -19.55
N GLY A 170 -22.89 10.93 -18.98
CA GLY A 170 -21.74 11.51 -18.26
C GLY A 170 -21.49 10.84 -16.91
N LEU A 171 -22.53 10.30 -16.27
CA LEU A 171 -22.41 9.42 -15.12
C LEU A 171 -21.88 8.04 -15.52
N PHE A 172 -22.32 7.50 -16.66
CA PHE A 172 -21.81 6.22 -17.16
C PHE A 172 -20.29 6.24 -17.38
N GLU A 173 -19.74 7.31 -17.96
CA GLU A 173 -18.29 7.49 -18.10
C GLU A 173 -17.56 7.47 -16.75
N ARG A 174 -18.17 8.05 -15.71
CA ARG A 174 -17.62 8.12 -14.34
C ARG A 174 -17.74 6.81 -13.56
N ILE A 175 -18.55 5.87 -14.04
CA ILE A 175 -18.68 4.53 -13.45
C ILE A 175 -17.53 3.61 -13.87
N VAL A 176 -16.81 3.92 -14.95
CA VAL A 176 -15.77 3.04 -15.50
C VAL A 176 -14.66 2.69 -14.48
N PRO A 177 -14.09 3.65 -13.71
CA PRO A 177 -13.15 3.31 -12.65
C PRO A 177 -13.78 2.45 -11.54
N PHE A 178 -15.05 2.70 -11.21
CA PHE A 178 -15.82 1.94 -10.21
C PHE A 178 -16.00 0.47 -10.61
N LEU A 179 -16.28 0.21 -11.89
CA LEU A 179 -16.37 -1.15 -12.43
C LEU A 179 -15.01 -1.82 -12.53
N THR A 180 -13.98 -1.06 -12.88
CA THR A 180 -12.61 -1.57 -12.96
C THR A 180 -12.17 -2.07 -11.58
N TRP A 181 -12.43 -1.31 -10.52
CA TRP A 181 -12.23 -1.75 -9.14
C TRP A 181 -12.95 -3.07 -8.85
N TYR A 182 -14.25 -3.16 -9.17
CA TYR A 182 -15.06 -4.35 -8.91
C TYR A 182 -14.54 -5.62 -9.61
N TYR A 183 -14.18 -5.51 -10.89
CA TYR A 183 -13.69 -6.66 -11.65
C TYR A 183 -12.28 -7.07 -11.23
N MET A 184 -11.42 -6.13 -10.84
CA MET A 184 -10.10 -6.46 -10.29
C MET A 184 -10.20 -7.26 -8.99
N GLN A 185 -11.13 -6.89 -8.09
CA GLN A 185 -11.37 -7.64 -6.85
C GLN A 185 -11.90 -9.06 -7.12
N ARG A 186 -12.80 -9.24 -8.10
CA ARG A 186 -13.39 -10.56 -8.43
C ARG A 186 -12.45 -11.52 -9.14
N VAL A 187 -11.54 -11.03 -9.99
CA VAL A 187 -10.52 -11.88 -10.63
C VAL A 187 -9.55 -12.46 -9.59
N GLY A 188 -9.33 -11.75 -8.48
CA GLY A 188 -8.59 -12.27 -7.32
C GLY A 188 -9.31 -13.40 -6.57
N PHE A 189 -10.65 -13.37 -6.51
CA PHE A 189 -11.47 -14.38 -5.84
C PHE A 189 -11.71 -15.66 -6.68
N ASN A 190 -11.92 -15.52 -8.00
CA ASN A 190 -12.24 -16.67 -8.86
C ASN A 190 -10.99 -17.45 -9.37
N GLY A 191 -9.78 -16.93 -9.16
CA GLY A 191 -8.54 -17.64 -9.51
C GLY A 191 -8.17 -18.80 -8.57
N ALA A 192 -8.94 -19.01 -7.49
CA ALA A 192 -8.75 -20.11 -6.54
C ALA A 192 -9.67 -21.32 -6.81
N SER A 193 -10.49 -21.27 -7.86
CA SER A 193 -11.32 -22.41 -8.29
C SER A 193 -11.08 -22.68 -9.76
N ASN A 194 -10.04 -23.47 -10.04
CA ASN A 194 -10.00 -24.37 -11.19
C ASN A 194 -9.04 -25.51 -10.82
N ASN A 195 -9.65 -26.68 -10.63
CA ASN A 195 -8.99 -27.99 -10.57
C ASN A 195 -8.15 -28.25 -11.82
#